data_AF-A0A925T6E2-F1
#
_entry.id   AF-A0A925T6E2-F1
#
_cell.length_a   1.000
_cell.length_b   1.000
_cell.length_c   1.000
_cell.angle_alpha   90.00
_cell.angle_beta   90.00
_cell.angle_gamma   90.00
#
_symmetry.space_group_name_H-M   'P 1'
#
loop_
_entity.id
_entity.type
_entity.pdbx_description
1 polymer ?
#
loop_
_entity_poly.entity_id
_entity_poly.type
_entity_poly.pdbx_seq_one_letter_code
_entity_poly.pdbx_strand_id
1 'polypeptide(L)'
;MFKNIQWGYYAKYGLIAAIAYLVPLSIFIKLSSFTQSWLLYIGNFAFMIVVAAFHLVFNKNRRENASSTASFLAGHIVTMLGTLMATLLSLLLLVILVPGLLEYGTPDKVLTESPDNNILDRTNGLVPMILLSVTVCNFGVGSFIALLFPFTLKADQTKEKVSPSQSEY
;
A
#
# COMPACT_ATOMS: atom_id res chain seq x y z
N MET A 1 -0.03 5.65 26.11
CA MET A 1 -0.73 4.74 25.17
C MET A 1 0.17 4.03 24.14
N PHE A 2 1.45 4.40 23.97
CA PHE A 2 2.33 3.82 22.92
C PHE A 2 3.59 3.11 23.43
N LYS A 3 3.60 2.59 24.66
CA LYS A 3 4.84 2.17 25.30
C LYS A 3 5.52 0.93 24.67
N ASN A 4 4.85 0.19 23.78
CA ASN A 4 5.39 -1.00 23.09
C ASN A 4 4.88 -1.15 21.64
N ILE A 5 5.12 -0.17 20.77
CA ILE A 5 4.83 -0.32 19.33
C ILE A 5 5.83 -1.34 18.74
N GLN A 6 5.32 -2.46 18.23
CA GLN A 6 6.12 -3.47 17.54
C GLN A 6 6.45 -3.03 16.10
N TRP A 7 7.28 -1.99 15.95
CA TRP A 7 7.63 -1.39 14.66
C TRP A 7 8.12 -2.42 13.64
N GLY A 8 8.98 -3.37 14.04
CA GLY A 8 9.47 -4.41 13.15
C GLY A 8 8.36 -5.33 12.61
N TYR A 9 7.32 -5.60 13.41
CA TYR A 9 6.17 -6.38 12.97
C TYR A 9 5.37 -5.63 11.91
N TYR A 10 5.08 -4.35 12.11
CA TYR A 10 4.35 -3.53 11.13
C TYR A 10 5.16 -3.29 9.86
N ALA A 11 6.45 -3.01 9.99
CA ALA A 11 7.37 -2.84 8.86
C ALA A 11 7.47 -4.11 8.01
N LYS A 12 7.47 -5.30 8.62
CA LYS A 12 7.47 -6.58 7.89
C LYS A 12 6.23 -6.71 6.99
N TYR A 13 5.03 -6.46 7.51
CA TYR A 13 3.81 -6.54 6.70
C TYR A 13 3.73 -5.43 5.66
N GLY A 14 4.19 -4.22 5.99
CA GLY A 14 4.33 -3.12 5.03
C GLY A 14 5.25 -3.50 3.87
N LEU A 15 6.40 -4.12 4.15
CA LEU A 15 7.34 -4.60 3.13
C LEU A 15 6.72 -5.71 2.26
N ILE A 16 6.01 -6.67 2.84
CA ILE A 16 5.33 -7.73 2.07
C ILE A 16 4.27 -7.10 1.14
N ALA A 17 3.50 -6.12 1.63
CA ALA A 17 2.51 -5.42 0.83
C ALA A 17 3.16 -4.63 -0.32
N ALA A 18 4.28 -3.96 -0.04
CA ALA A 18 5.07 -3.28 -1.05
C ALA A 18 5.58 -4.24 -2.14
N ILE A 19 6.16 -5.38 -1.74
CA ILE A 19 6.64 -6.40 -2.70
C ILE A 19 5.48 -6.94 -3.55
N ALA A 20 4.31 -7.19 -2.94
CA ALA A 20 3.13 -7.65 -3.66
C ALA A 20 2.68 -6.65 -4.75
N TYR A 21 2.72 -5.34 -4.47
CA TYR A 21 2.44 -4.29 -5.45
C TYR A 21 3.50 -4.24 -6.58
N LEU A 22 4.78 -4.43 -6.25
CA LEU A 22 5.88 -4.32 -7.21
C LEU A 22 5.84 -5.39 -8.30
N VAL A 23 5.25 -6.57 -8.04
CA VAL A 23 5.18 -7.65 -9.04
C VAL A 23 4.37 -7.20 -10.27
N PRO A 24 3.08 -6.81 -10.18
CA PRO A 24 2.35 -6.26 -11.32
C PRO A 24 2.97 -4.99 -11.89
N LEU A 25 3.51 -4.10 -11.04
CA LEU A 25 4.19 -2.89 -11.51
C LEU A 25 5.36 -3.22 -12.44
N SER A 26 6.18 -4.22 -12.10
CA SER A 26 7.32 -4.60 -12.92
C SER A 26 6.91 -5.08 -14.32
N ILE A 27 5.77 -5.76 -14.41
CA ILE A 27 5.19 -6.22 -15.67
C ILE A 27 4.67 -5.00 -16.45
N PHE A 28 3.96 -4.09 -15.79
CA PHE A 28 3.47 -2.85 -16.39
C PHE A 28 4.60 -1.99 -16.98
N ILE A 29 5.68 -1.77 -16.22
CA ILE A 29 6.85 -1.00 -16.71
C ILE A 29 7.51 -1.71 -17.89
N LYS A 30 7.55 -3.05 -17.92
CA LYS A 30 8.11 -3.80 -19.04
C LYS A 30 7.28 -3.65 -20.31
N LEU A 31 5.95 -3.62 -20.21
CA LEU A 31 5.04 -3.45 -21.34
C LEU A 31 4.91 -1.99 -21.79
N SER A 32 5.00 -1.02 -20.87
CA SER A 32 4.95 0.43 -21.13
C SER A 32 3.78 0.90 -22.01
N SER A 33 2.64 0.22 -21.95
CA SER A 33 1.42 0.60 -22.70
C SER A 33 0.30 1.01 -21.74
N PHE A 34 -0.40 2.11 -22.09
CA PHE A 34 -1.54 2.61 -21.33
C PHE A 34 -2.68 1.59 -21.25
N THR A 35 -2.86 0.75 -22.27
CA THR A 35 -3.87 -0.32 -22.24
C THR A 35 -3.61 -1.35 -21.13
N GLN A 36 -2.37 -1.43 -20.64
CA GLN A 36 -1.96 -2.32 -19.55
C GLN A 36 -2.02 -1.66 -18.16
N SER A 37 -2.57 -0.45 -18.07
CA SER A 37 -2.74 0.30 -16.81
C SER A 37 -3.51 -0.48 -15.74
N TRP A 38 -4.37 -1.41 -16.13
CA TRP A 38 -5.10 -2.29 -15.23
C TRP A 38 -4.19 -3.12 -14.32
N LEU A 39 -2.95 -3.41 -14.73
CA LEU A 39 -1.94 -4.08 -13.91
C LEU A 39 -1.60 -3.29 -12.65
N LEU A 40 -1.67 -1.95 -12.69
CA LEU A 40 -1.47 -1.12 -11.51
C LEU A 40 -2.59 -1.35 -10.49
N TYR A 41 -3.84 -1.50 -10.95
CA TYR A 41 -4.97 -1.84 -10.07
C TYR A 41 -4.85 -3.26 -9.49
N ILE A 42 -4.31 -4.22 -10.25
CA ILE A 42 -3.97 -5.54 -9.69
C ILE A 42 -2.89 -5.43 -8.60
N GLY A 43 -1.89 -4.57 -8.79
CA GLY A 43 -0.90 -4.26 -7.76
C GLY A 43 -1.55 -3.69 -6.49
N ASN A 44 -2.43 -2.70 -6.64
CA ASN A 44 -3.17 -2.10 -5.53
C ASN A 44 -4.06 -3.14 -4.82
N PHE A 45 -4.70 -4.04 -5.56
CA PHE A 45 -5.50 -5.12 -5.00
C PHE A 45 -4.64 -6.14 -4.24
N ALA A 46 -3.46 -6.50 -4.76
CA ALA A 46 -2.52 -7.36 -4.05
C ALA A 46 -2.02 -6.72 -2.74
N PHE A 47 -1.71 -5.41 -2.78
CA PHE A 47 -1.38 -4.64 -1.59
C PHE A 47 -2.50 -4.70 -0.54
N MET A 48 -3.74 -4.45 -0.99
CA MET A 48 -4.95 -4.51 -0.17
C MET A 48 -5.13 -5.87 0.51
N ILE A 49 -4.92 -6.99 -0.21
CA ILE A 49 -4.99 -8.35 0.34
C ILE A 49 -3.99 -8.53 1.49
N VAL A 50 -2.76 -8.03 1.34
CA VAL A 50 -1.74 -8.17 2.40
C VAL A 50 -2.14 -7.38 3.65
N VAL A 51 -2.68 -6.17 3.50
CA VAL A 51 -3.19 -5.37 4.63
C VAL A 51 -4.37 -6.08 5.30
N ALA A 52 -5.29 -6.67 4.53
CA ALA A 52 -6.40 -7.46 5.07
C ALA A 52 -5.90 -8.70 5.83
N ALA A 53 -4.93 -9.43 5.27
CA ALA A 53 -4.29 -10.56 5.93
C ALA A 53 -3.59 -10.16 7.23
N PHE A 54 -2.95 -8.98 7.26
CA PHE A 54 -2.39 -8.42 8.48
C PHE A 54 -3.45 -8.26 9.58
N HIS A 55 -4.65 -7.72 9.26
CA HIS A 55 -5.72 -7.59 10.25
C HIS A 55 -6.20 -8.94 10.79
N LEU A 56 -6.33 -9.95 9.92
CA LEU A 56 -6.70 -11.30 10.35
C LEU A 56 -5.69 -11.87 11.34
N VAL A 57 -4.38 -11.78 11.01
CA VAL A 57 -3.32 -12.28 11.89
C VAL A 57 -3.22 -11.44 13.17
N PHE A 58 -3.35 -10.12 13.07
CA PHE A 58 -3.29 -9.21 14.22
C PHE A 58 -4.42 -9.49 15.22
N ASN A 59 -5.64 -9.74 14.74
CA ASN A 59 -6.78 -10.08 15.59
C ASN A 59 -6.61 -11.47 16.22
N LYS A 60 -6.20 -12.46 15.42
CA LYS A 60 -5.92 -13.83 15.91
C LYS A 60 -4.86 -13.85 17.01
N ASN A 61 -3.77 -13.10 16.85
CA ASN A 61 -2.70 -13.01 17.86
C ASN A 61 -3.17 -12.38 19.18
N ARG A 62 -4.27 -11.62 19.16
CA ARG A 62 -4.92 -11.06 20.35
C ARG A 62 -6.13 -11.86 20.82
N ARG A 63 -6.23 -13.14 20.40
CA ARG A 63 -7.34 -14.04 20.73
C ARG A 63 -8.70 -13.42 20.41
N GLU A 64 -8.80 -12.75 19.26
CA GLU A 64 -10.02 -12.10 18.76
C GLU A 64 -10.56 -10.96 19.64
N ASN A 65 -9.74 -10.48 20.58
CA ASN A 65 -10.08 -9.41 21.52
C ASN A 65 -9.27 -8.13 21.26
N ALA A 66 -8.81 -7.91 20.02
CA ALA A 66 -8.19 -6.65 19.67
C ALA A 66 -9.22 -5.51 19.76
N SER A 67 -8.90 -4.44 20.49
CA SER A 67 -9.73 -3.22 20.47
C SER A 67 -9.85 -2.70 19.03
N SER A 68 -11.04 -2.19 18.65
CA SER A 68 -11.30 -1.70 17.30
C SER A 68 -10.34 -0.55 16.97
N THR A 69 -10.12 0.35 17.93
CA THR A 69 -9.19 1.48 17.80
C THR A 69 -7.74 1.02 17.65
N ALA A 70 -7.32 -0.01 18.39
CA ALA A 70 -5.98 -0.57 18.27
C ALA A 70 -5.75 -1.25 16.92
N SER A 71 -6.73 -2.02 16.42
CA SER A 71 -6.68 -2.64 15.10
C SER A 71 -6.67 -1.59 13.99
N PHE A 72 -7.53 -0.58 14.07
CA PHE A 72 -7.61 0.55 13.14
C PHE A 72 -6.26 1.29 13.01
N LEU A 73 -5.67 1.68 14.13
CA LEU A 73 -4.38 2.38 14.15
C LEU A 73 -3.25 1.49 13.63
N ALA A 74 -3.23 0.21 14.00
CA ALA A 74 -2.22 -0.73 13.52
C ALA A 74 -2.31 -0.93 11.99
N GLY A 75 -3.53 -1.03 11.44
CA GLY A 75 -3.77 -1.11 10.00
C GLY A 75 -3.30 0.12 9.24
N HIS A 76 -3.56 1.31 9.78
CA HIS A 76 -3.07 2.57 9.19
C HIS A 76 -1.55 2.67 9.24
N ILE A 77 -0.90 2.25 10.34
CA ILE A 77 0.57 2.23 10.43
C ILE A 77 1.16 1.29 9.36
N VAL A 78 0.61 0.08 9.20
CA VAL A 78 1.04 -0.85 8.15
C VAL A 78 0.82 -0.27 6.76
N THR A 79 -0.33 0.36 6.52
CA THR A 79 -0.66 1.01 5.24
C THR A 79 0.33 2.13 4.93
N MET A 80 0.62 3.02 5.88
CA MET A 80 1.59 4.11 5.69
C MET A 80 2.99 3.58 5.40
N LEU A 81 3.49 2.63 6.20
CA LEU A 81 4.81 2.04 6.00
C LEU A 81 4.89 1.29 4.66
N GLY A 82 3.87 0.52 4.32
CA GLY A 82 3.79 -0.21 3.06
C GLY A 82 3.73 0.72 1.86
N THR A 83 2.93 1.79 1.92
CA THR A 83 2.82 2.80 0.86
C THR A 83 4.16 3.52 0.65
N LEU A 84 4.82 3.93 1.74
CA LEU A 84 6.13 4.58 1.69
C LEU A 84 7.19 3.65 1.08
N MET A 85 7.27 2.40 1.55
CA MET A 85 8.20 1.41 1.01
C MET A 85 7.91 1.09 -0.46
N ALA A 86 6.64 0.91 -0.83
CA ALA A 86 6.23 0.68 -2.21
C ALA A 86 6.63 1.84 -3.11
N THR A 87 6.46 3.08 -2.64
CA THR A 87 6.84 4.29 -3.37
C THR A 87 8.34 4.33 -3.62
N LEU A 88 9.16 4.16 -2.58
CA LEU A 88 10.63 4.16 -2.70
C LEU A 88 11.12 3.04 -3.63
N LEU A 89 10.58 1.84 -3.49
CA LEU A 89 10.95 0.70 -4.34
C LEU A 89 10.44 0.86 -5.77
N SER A 90 9.31 1.51 -5.99
CA SER A 90 8.79 1.82 -7.33
C SER A 90 9.65 2.85 -8.05
N LEU A 91 10.13 3.88 -7.33
CA LEU A 91 11.11 4.84 -7.84
C LEU A 91 12.42 4.14 -8.22
N LEU A 92 12.94 3.26 -7.36
CA LEU A 92 14.13 2.47 -7.66
C LEU A 92 13.91 1.59 -8.90
N LEU A 93 12.75 0.92 -8.99
CA LEU A 93 12.40 0.06 -10.12
C LEU A 93 12.27 0.86 -11.42
N LEU A 94 11.72 2.07 -11.38
CA LEU A 94 11.66 2.99 -12.52
C LEU A 94 13.05 3.34 -13.02
N VAL A 95 13.97 3.72 -12.13
CA VAL A 95 15.37 4.04 -12.51
C VAL A 95 16.07 2.84 -13.15
N ILE A 96 15.79 1.61 -12.67
CA ILE A 96 16.40 0.40 -13.22
C ILE A 96 15.79 -0.01 -14.56
N LEU A 97 14.46 0.06 -14.69
CA LEU A 97 13.72 -0.49 -15.83
C LEU A 97 13.39 0.52 -16.93
N VAL A 98 13.62 1.82 -16.71
CA VAL A 98 13.45 2.89 -17.69
C VAL A 98 14.81 3.55 -17.93
N PRO A 99 15.64 2.99 -18.84
CA PRO A 99 16.91 3.61 -19.20
C PRO A 99 16.71 5.03 -19.72
N GLY A 100 17.65 5.93 -19.38
CA GLY A 100 17.54 7.34 -19.75
C GLY A 100 16.58 8.18 -18.90
N LEU A 101 15.94 7.60 -17.86
CA LEU A 101 15.01 8.34 -16.99
C LEU A 101 15.66 9.53 -16.29
N LEU A 102 16.92 9.37 -15.83
CA LEU A 102 17.68 10.41 -15.13
C LEU A 102 18.59 11.22 -16.07
N GLU A 103 18.70 10.82 -17.33
CA GLU A 103 19.57 11.46 -18.31
C GLU A 103 18.82 12.61 -19.02
N TYR A 104 19.53 13.39 -19.83
CA TYR A 104 18.93 14.39 -20.72
C TYR A 104 18.48 13.72 -22.02
N GLY A 105 17.24 13.96 -22.48
CA GLY A 105 16.72 13.40 -23.75
C GLY A 105 15.32 12.77 -23.63
N THR A 106 14.95 11.87 -24.53
CA THR A 106 13.73 11.03 -24.37
C THR A 106 14.14 9.69 -23.79
N PRO A 107 13.59 9.25 -22.65
CA PRO A 107 13.86 7.92 -22.11
C PRO A 107 13.47 6.81 -23.08
N ASP A 108 14.17 5.68 -23.04
CA ASP A 108 13.93 4.54 -23.94
C ASP A 108 12.54 3.93 -23.78
N LYS A 109 11.94 4.14 -22.60
CA LYS A 109 10.58 3.71 -22.27
C LYS A 109 9.73 4.91 -21.92
N VAL A 110 8.74 5.13 -22.77
CA VAL A 110 7.66 6.08 -22.57
C VAL A 110 6.33 5.34 -22.59
N LEU A 111 5.31 5.92 -21.97
CA LEU A 111 3.96 5.37 -22.06
C LEU A 111 3.47 5.46 -23.51
N THR A 112 3.15 4.31 -24.09
CA THR A 112 2.56 4.18 -25.43
C THR A 112 1.04 4.11 -25.32
N GLU A 113 0.35 4.48 -26.40
CA GLU A 113 -1.13 4.46 -26.47
C GLU A 113 -1.81 5.33 -25.40
N SER A 114 -1.08 6.29 -24.84
CA SER A 114 -1.64 7.26 -23.91
C SER A 114 -2.48 8.30 -24.67
N PRO A 115 -3.62 8.73 -24.11
CA PRO A 115 -4.37 9.86 -24.62
C PRO A 115 -3.49 11.13 -24.78
N ASP A 116 -3.78 11.96 -25.78
CA ASP A 116 -2.97 13.15 -26.12
C ASP A 116 -2.78 14.12 -24.93
N ASN A 117 -3.73 14.15 -24.00
CA ASN A 117 -3.66 14.99 -22.79
C ASN A 117 -2.68 14.47 -21.72
N ASN A 118 -2.11 13.28 -21.87
CA ASN A 118 -1.11 12.70 -20.96
C ASN A 118 0.34 12.95 -21.42
N ILE A 119 0.56 13.55 -22.59
CA ILE A 119 1.89 13.83 -23.18
C ILE A 119 2.46 15.15 -22.63
N LEU A 120 2.38 15.36 -21.32
CA LEU A 120 2.86 16.58 -20.65
C LEU A 120 4.29 16.43 -20.11
N ASP A 121 4.80 15.20 -19.99
CA ASP A 121 6.14 14.91 -19.49
C ASP A 121 6.98 14.05 -20.45
N ARG A 122 8.28 13.93 -20.15
CA ARG A 122 9.26 13.17 -20.95
C ARG A 122 8.96 11.66 -21.01
N THR A 123 8.06 11.16 -20.17
CA THR A 123 7.68 9.74 -20.08
C THR A 123 6.26 9.48 -20.55
N ASN A 124 5.61 10.46 -21.19
CA ASN A 124 4.21 10.44 -21.60
C ASN A 124 3.24 10.09 -20.45
N GLY A 125 3.55 10.53 -19.23
CA GLY A 125 2.74 10.32 -18.03
C GLY A 125 3.03 9.03 -17.26
N LEU A 126 4.00 8.20 -17.69
CA LEU A 126 4.33 6.93 -17.02
C LEU A 126 4.68 7.13 -15.54
N VAL A 127 5.59 8.06 -15.24
CA VAL A 127 6.05 8.34 -13.88
C VAL A 127 4.91 8.85 -12.98
N PRO A 128 4.19 9.94 -13.33
CA PRO A 128 3.10 10.42 -12.49
C PRO A 128 1.98 9.39 -12.33
N MET A 129 1.70 8.57 -13.36
CA MET A 129 0.72 7.49 -13.27
C MET A 129 1.10 6.45 -12.23
N ILE A 130 2.35 5.99 -12.24
CA ILE A 130 2.87 5.02 -11.26
C ILE A 130 2.90 5.64 -9.86
N LEU A 131 3.33 6.90 -9.73
CA LEU A 131 3.41 7.59 -8.45
C LEU A 131 2.02 7.83 -7.84
N LEU A 132 1.04 8.26 -8.62
CA LEU A 132 -0.34 8.42 -8.15
C LEU A 132 -0.94 7.08 -7.75
N SER A 133 -0.72 6.02 -8.53
CA SER A 133 -1.16 4.67 -8.17
C SER A 133 -0.52 4.21 -6.86
N VAL A 134 0.80 4.22 -6.75
CA VAL A 134 1.50 3.67 -5.59
C VAL A 134 1.29 4.47 -4.32
N THR A 135 1.01 5.77 -4.41
CA THR A 135 0.74 6.62 -3.25
C THR A 135 -0.75 6.69 -2.94
N VAL A 136 -1.54 7.30 -3.81
CA VAL A 136 -2.96 7.59 -3.57
C VAL A 136 -3.78 6.31 -3.54
N CYS A 137 -3.61 5.41 -4.51
CA CYS A 137 -4.42 4.20 -4.57
C CYS A 137 -4.06 3.22 -3.46
N ASN A 138 -2.76 2.91 -3.22
CA ASN A 138 -2.37 2.02 -2.11
C ASN A 138 -2.78 2.59 -0.74
N PHE A 139 -2.58 3.89 -0.50
CA PHE A 139 -3.04 4.53 0.73
C PHE A 139 -4.55 4.44 0.86
N GLY A 140 -5.30 4.71 -0.22
CA GLY A 140 -6.75 4.65 -0.25
C GLY A 140 -7.29 3.26 0.05
N VAL A 141 -6.83 2.23 -0.67
CA VAL A 141 -7.30 0.83 -0.45
C VAL A 141 -6.85 0.29 0.90
N GLY A 142 -5.63 0.60 1.35
CA GLY A 142 -5.14 0.19 2.65
C GLY A 142 -5.92 0.85 3.81
N SER A 143 -6.20 2.15 3.70
CA SER A 143 -7.00 2.88 4.70
C SER A 143 -8.44 2.38 4.73
N PHE A 144 -9.02 2.08 3.57
CA PHE A 144 -10.36 1.49 3.47
C PHE A 144 -10.44 0.14 4.20
N ILE A 145 -9.46 -0.74 3.98
CA ILE A 145 -9.38 -2.02 4.72
C ILE A 145 -9.15 -1.80 6.21
N ALA A 146 -8.25 -0.89 6.57
CA ALA A 146 -7.95 -0.56 7.96
C ALA A 146 -9.15 0.04 8.70
N LEU A 147 -10.08 0.67 7.98
CA LEU A 147 -11.35 1.13 8.51
C LEU A 147 -12.36 -0.01 8.67
N LEU A 148 -12.53 -0.88 7.67
CA LEU A 148 -13.56 -1.92 7.69
C LEU A 148 -13.25 -3.10 8.61
N PHE A 149 -12.02 -3.62 8.54
CA PHE A 149 -11.66 -4.90 9.17
C PHE A 149 -11.74 -4.90 10.71
N PRO A 150 -11.45 -3.80 11.43
CA PRO A 150 -11.67 -3.75 12.87
C PRO A 150 -13.11 -4.08 13.30
N PHE A 151 -14.10 -3.78 12.45
CA PHE A 151 -15.52 -4.00 12.76
C PHE A 151 -16.03 -5.35 12.25
N THR A 152 -15.54 -5.82 11.11
CA THR A 152 -16.01 -7.08 10.51
C THR A 152 -15.41 -8.33 11.17
N LEU A 153 -14.23 -8.22 11.79
CA LEU A 153 -13.53 -9.36 12.40
C LEU A 153 -13.93 -9.68 13.84
N LYS A 154 -14.77 -8.86 14.47
CA LYS A 154 -15.24 -9.12 15.84
C LYS A 154 -16.53 -9.94 15.81
N ALA A 155 -16.47 -11.14 16.37
CA ALA A 155 -17.65 -11.99 16.56
C ALA A 155 -18.67 -11.40 17.56
N ASP A 156 -18.22 -10.58 18.51
CA ASP A 156 -19.06 -9.93 19.51
C ASP A 156 -18.73 -8.44 19.64
N GLN A 157 -19.54 -7.60 19.01
CA GLN A 157 -19.38 -6.13 19.04
C GLN A 157 -19.85 -5.50 20.36
N THR A 158 -20.54 -6.24 21.23
CA THR A 158 -21.13 -5.69 22.47
C THR A 158 -20.15 -5.65 23.66
N LYS A 159 -19.00 -6.34 23.53
CA LYS A 159 -17.98 -6.43 24.57
C LYS A 159 -16.80 -5.48 24.36
N GLU A 160 -17.02 -4.27 23.83
CA GLU A 160 -16.02 -3.21 23.94
C GLU A 160 -15.94 -2.74 25.40
N LYS A 161 -15.50 -3.64 26.29
CA LYS A 161 -15.28 -3.38 27.70
C LYS A 161 -14.05 -2.50 27.79
N VAL A 162 -14.29 -1.20 27.94
CA VAL A 162 -13.34 -0.31 28.61
C VAL A 162 -13.04 -0.96 29.95
N SER A 163 -11.82 -1.45 30.16
CA SER A 163 -11.41 -1.84 31.51
C SER A 163 -11.26 -0.54 32.32
N PRO A 164 -12.11 -0.27 33.33
CA PRO A 164 -12.03 0.97 34.10
C PRO A 164 -10.79 1.03 35.01
N SER A 165 -9.95 -0.02 35.03
CA SER A 165 -8.82 -0.16 35.96
C SER A 165 -7.48 0.38 35.42
N GLN A 166 -7.49 1.31 34.45
CA GLN A 166 -6.27 2.00 33.99
C GLN A 166 -6.39 3.54 34.03
N SER A 167 -7.39 4.08 34.74
CA SER A 167 -7.49 5.51 35.06
C SER A 167 -6.78 5.88 36.38
N GLU A 168 -6.11 4.93 37.02
CA GLU A 168 -5.21 5.16 38.14
C GLU A 168 -3.88 4.48 37.83
N TYR A 169 -2.77 5.21 38.03
CA TYR A 169 -1.36 4.98 37.66
C TYR A 169 -0.87 5.57 36.33
#